data_AF-A0A556MYI5-F1
#
_entry.id   AF-A0A556MYI5-F1
#
_cell.length_a   1.000
_cell.length_b   1.000
_cell.length_c   1.000
_cell.angle_alpha   90.00
_cell.angle_beta   90.00
_cell.angle_gamma   90.00
#
_symmetry.space_group_name_H-M   'P 1'
#
loop_
_entity.id
_entity.type
_entity.pdbx_description
1 polymer ?
#
loop_
_entity_poly.entity_id
_entity_poly.type
_entity_poly.pdbx_seq_one_letter_code
_entity_poly.pdbx_strand_id
1 'polypeptide(L)'
;MAAPKAKSLQQKLGFFDEDLKNPTHDEILKWVDLNIEKVINDVYNLHDWNSEVVKALENHTEKIVRKECGLYKNKKEKLLADIVTKYDPTSEKEQLAIVEKRLNILNSFNGLSNELPVRSKFKVSKKQWEFTVCNQTTNHRTGYQSSKNIIGFVDMRVEIECTKLTVNGIDFENEEVYDNIEWIQTEKDEYRQPLKYDIYIEVKTKIPSLGELFRQLNTYKEFVKGSFLVICPDDSEKEVIVSQGFNFYKYEK
;
A
#
# COMPACT_ATOMS: atom_id res chain seq x y z
N MET A 1 -16.44 29.62 -39.03
CA MET A 1 -16.15 30.14 -37.68
C MET A 1 -14.67 29.89 -37.41
N ALA A 2 -13.90 30.93 -37.07
CA ALA A 2 -12.48 30.77 -36.75
C ALA A 2 -12.33 29.98 -35.44
N ALA A 3 -11.44 28.99 -35.41
CA ALA A 3 -11.14 28.26 -34.19
C ALA A 3 -10.65 29.24 -33.11
N PRO A 4 -11.09 29.12 -31.85
CA PRO A 4 -10.68 30.01 -30.78
C PRO A 4 -9.14 29.99 -30.64
N LYS A 5 -8.50 31.15 -30.74
CA LYS A 5 -7.02 31.30 -30.75
C LYS A 5 -6.37 31.04 -29.39
N ALA A 6 -7.14 31.02 -28.30
CA ALA A 6 -6.62 30.78 -26.96
C ALA A 6 -6.69 29.29 -26.62
N LYS A 7 -5.54 28.63 -26.52
CA LYS A 7 -5.45 27.27 -25.97
C LYS A 7 -5.99 27.26 -24.54
N SER A 8 -6.91 26.33 -24.23
CA SER A 8 -7.36 26.10 -22.85
C SER A 8 -6.18 25.75 -21.94
N LEU A 9 -6.34 25.93 -20.62
CA LEU A 9 -5.29 25.50 -19.67
C LEU A 9 -4.94 24.02 -19.89
N GLN A 10 -5.95 23.19 -20.17
CA GLN A 10 -5.74 21.78 -20.49
C GLN A 10 -4.91 21.57 -21.78
N GLN A 11 -5.20 22.34 -22.84
CA GLN A 11 -4.41 22.33 -24.08
C GLN A 11 -2.98 22.85 -23.90
N LYS A 12 -2.75 23.81 -23.00
CA LYS A 12 -1.40 24.30 -22.66
C LYS A 12 -0.62 23.26 -21.83
N LEU A 13 -1.33 22.50 -20.99
CA LEU A 13 -0.79 21.40 -20.20
C LEU A 13 -0.64 20.09 -20.98
N GLY A 14 -0.98 20.08 -22.28
CA GLY A 14 -0.78 18.94 -23.17
C GLY A 14 -1.78 17.80 -22.99
N PHE A 15 -2.91 18.02 -22.32
CA PHE A 15 -3.97 17.01 -22.17
C PHE A 15 -4.82 16.84 -23.44
N PHE A 16 -4.29 17.17 -24.62
CA PHE A 16 -4.97 16.91 -25.87
C PHE A 16 -4.52 15.55 -26.35
N ASP A 17 -5.31 14.53 -26.03
CA ASP A 17 -4.98 13.17 -26.43
C ASP A 17 -5.57 12.87 -27.81
N GLU A 18 -4.68 12.63 -28.79
CA GLU A 18 -5.09 12.20 -30.12
C GLU A 18 -5.54 10.73 -30.14
N ASP A 19 -5.13 9.93 -29.14
CA ASP A 19 -5.50 8.52 -29.02
C ASP A 19 -6.99 8.32 -28.68
N LEU A 20 -7.66 9.31 -28.08
CA LEU A 20 -9.11 9.27 -27.81
C LEU A 20 -9.97 9.08 -29.07
N LYS A 21 -9.42 9.33 -30.27
CA LYS A 21 -10.10 9.14 -31.55
C LYS A 21 -9.77 7.81 -32.23
N ASN A 22 -8.86 7.03 -31.65
CA ASN A 22 -8.30 5.83 -32.26
C ASN A 22 -9.06 4.58 -31.80
N PRO A 23 -9.69 3.82 -32.72
CA PRO A 23 -10.35 2.55 -32.37
C PRO A 23 -9.44 1.55 -31.66
N THR A 24 -8.12 1.64 -31.90
CA THR A 24 -7.11 0.80 -31.24
C THR A 24 -6.99 1.13 -29.75
N HIS A 25 -7.14 2.39 -29.36
CA HIS A 25 -7.13 2.81 -27.96
C HIS A 25 -8.29 2.14 -27.20
N ASP A 26 -9.50 2.23 -27.76
CA ASP A 26 -10.69 1.58 -27.20
C ASP A 26 -10.56 0.05 -27.14
N GLU A 27 -9.89 -0.57 -28.14
CA GLU A 27 -9.60 -2.01 -28.14
C GLU A 27 -8.71 -2.39 -26.96
N ILE A 28 -7.62 -1.64 -26.74
CA ILE A 28 -6.71 -1.87 -25.61
C ILE A 28 -7.47 -1.69 -24.30
N LEU A 29 -8.23 -0.59 -24.14
CA LEU A 29 -8.96 -0.30 -22.90
C LEU A 29 -9.99 -1.39 -22.56
N LYS A 30 -10.73 -1.90 -23.56
CA LYS A 30 -11.64 -3.05 -23.39
C LYS A 30 -10.89 -4.31 -22.99
N TRP A 31 -9.75 -4.58 -23.62
CA TRP A 31 -8.94 -5.74 -23.27
C TRP A 31 -8.40 -5.64 -21.84
N VAL A 32 -7.95 -4.45 -21.42
CA VAL A 32 -7.48 -4.19 -20.05
C VAL A 32 -8.59 -4.43 -19.05
N ASP A 33 -9.81 -3.93 -19.32
CA ASP A 33 -10.95 -4.16 -18.42
C ASP A 33 -11.21 -5.66 -18.19
N LEU A 34 -11.17 -6.45 -19.27
CA LEU A 34 -11.39 -7.90 -19.23
C LEU A 34 -10.24 -8.67 -18.57
N ASN A 35 -9.01 -8.19 -18.69
CA ASN A 35 -7.79 -8.89 -18.25
C ASN A 35 -7.12 -8.25 -17.03
N ILE A 36 -7.82 -7.35 -16.33
CA ILE A 36 -7.19 -6.51 -15.30
C ILE A 36 -6.52 -7.29 -14.18
N GLU A 37 -7.07 -8.44 -13.78
CA GLU A 37 -6.47 -9.25 -12.72
C GLU A 37 -5.12 -9.82 -13.14
N LYS A 38 -4.99 -10.24 -14.40
CA LYS A 38 -3.72 -10.70 -14.97
C LYS A 38 -2.72 -9.55 -15.01
N VAL A 39 -3.13 -8.41 -15.59
CA VAL A 39 -2.28 -7.22 -15.71
C VAL A 39 -1.75 -6.78 -14.34
N ILE A 40 -2.60 -6.72 -13.32
CA ILE A 40 -2.18 -6.33 -11.96
C ILE A 40 -1.23 -7.37 -11.36
N ASN A 41 -1.49 -8.67 -11.52
CA ASN A 41 -0.58 -9.71 -11.01
C ASN A 41 0.81 -9.62 -11.66
N ASP A 42 0.85 -9.48 -12.98
CA ASP A 42 2.10 -9.44 -13.75
C ASP A 42 2.95 -8.21 -13.40
N VAL A 43 2.31 -7.06 -13.12
CA VAL A 43 3.01 -5.81 -12.78
C VAL A 43 3.43 -5.74 -11.33
N TYR A 44 2.54 -6.10 -10.40
CA TYR A 44 2.73 -5.85 -8.96
C TYR A 44 3.22 -7.07 -8.18
N ASN A 45 3.36 -8.22 -8.83
CA ASN A 45 3.76 -9.50 -8.24
C ASN A 45 3.00 -9.80 -6.93
N LEU A 46 1.67 -9.74 -6.98
CA LEU A 46 0.82 -9.90 -5.79
C LEU A 46 0.66 -11.36 -5.33
N HIS A 47 1.41 -12.30 -5.93
CA HIS A 47 1.41 -13.71 -5.54
C HIS A 47 2.29 -14.00 -4.32
N ASP A 48 3.41 -13.28 -4.20
CA ASP A 48 4.39 -13.52 -3.15
C ASP A 48 4.47 -12.38 -2.14
N TRP A 49 5.07 -12.66 -0.99
CA TRP A 49 5.47 -11.65 -0.03
C TRP A 49 6.79 -11.04 -0.44
N ASN A 50 6.87 -9.70 -0.38
CA ASN A 50 8.12 -9.00 -0.64
C ASN A 50 9.15 -9.38 0.44
N SER A 51 10.30 -9.93 0.01
CA SER A 51 11.35 -10.42 0.92
C SER A 51 11.96 -9.34 1.81
N GLU A 52 12.00 -8.08 1.37
CA GLU A 52 12.48 -6.96 2.18
C GLU A 52 11.48 -6.62 3.28
N VAL A 53 10.18 -6.67 2.96
CA VAL A 53 9.10 -6.46 3.94
C VAL A 53 9.11 -7.57 4.99
N VAL A 54 9.28 -8.82 4.56
CA VAL A 54 9.41 -9.98 5.47
C VAL A 54 10.57 -9.76 6.44
N LYS A 55 11.77 -9.49 5.92
CA LYS A 55 12.97 -9.24 6.75
C LYS A 55 12.81 -8.04 7.67
N ALA A 56 12.16 -6.97 7.21
CA ALA A 56 11.91 -5.79 8.02
C ALA A 56 10.99 -6.12 9.21
N LEU A 57 9.91 -6.88 8.98
CA LEU A 57 9.00 -7.34 10.04
C LEU A 57 9.70 -8.27 11.01
N GLU A 58 10.48 -9.25 10.53
CA GLU A 58 11.28 -10.15 11.38
C GLU A 58 12.22 -9.37 12.31
N ASN A 59 13.02 -8.47 11.74
CA ASN A 59 13.97 -7.65 12.50
C ASN A 59 13.25 -6.76 13.53
N HIS A 60 12.11 -6.17 13.15
CA HIS A 60 11.34 -5.32 14.05
C HIS A 60 10.75 -6.12 15.20
N THR A 61 10.15 -7.28 14.91
CA THR A 61 9.65 -8.24 15.88
C THR A 61 10.74 -8.68 16.85
N GLU A 62 11.90 -9.12 16.35
CA GLU A 62 13.01 -9.52 17.22
C GLU A 62 13.48 -8.40 18.15
N LYS A 63 13.56 -7.17 17.62
CA LYS A 63 13.95 -6.00 18.41
C LYS A 63 12.97 -5.76 19.55
N ILE A 64 11.66 -5.80 19.28
CA ILE A 64 10.61 -5.62 20.28
C ILE A 64 10.70 -6.71 21.36
N VAL A 65 10.76 -7.98 20.96
CA VAL A 65 10.83 -9.11 21.90
C VAL A 65 12.07 -9.03 22.79
N ARG A 66 13.25 -8.73 22.23
CA ARG A 66 14.49 -8.58 23.00
C ARG A 66 14.40 -7.44 24.01
N LYS A 67 13.87 -6.28 23.58
CA LYS A 67 13.66 -5.11 24.45
C LYS A 67 12.75 -5.47 25.61
N GLU A 68 11.58 -6.05 25.33
CA GLU A 68 10.59 -6.39 26.35
C GLU A 68 11.10 -7.49 27.30
N CYS A 69 11.80 -8.51 26.78
CA CYS A 69 12.42 -9.55 27.60
C CYS A 69 13.40 -8.93 28.62
N GLY A 70 14.23 -7.98 28.20
CA GLY A 70 15.13 -7.24 29.10
C GLY A 70 14.39 -6.46 30.19
N LEU A 71 13.31 -5.75 29.81
CA LEU A 71 12.49 -5.00 30.75
C LEU A 71 11.85 -5.89 31.82
N TYR A 72 11.26 -7.01 31.42
CA TYR A 72 10.61 -7.93 32.36
C TYR A 72 11.61 -8.72 33.22
N LYS A 73 12.83 -9.01 32.74
CA LYS A 73 13.91 -9.58 33.56
C LYS A 73 14.30 -8.62 34.69
N ASN A 74 14.55 -7.35 34.36
CA ASN A 74 14.86 -6.32 35.36
C ASN A 74 13.70 -6.12 36.35
N LYS A 75 12.46 -6.13 35.86
CA LYS A 75 11.27 -6.02 36.71
C LYS A 75 11.14 -7.22 37.66
N LYS A 76 11.42 -8.44 37.19
CA LYS A 76 11.45 -9.66 38.01
C LYS A 76 12.48 -9.55 39.14
N GLU A 77 13.71 -9.14 38.83
CA GLU A 77 14.77 -8.98 39.82
C GLU A 77 14.40 -7.97 40.90
N LYS A 78 13.83 -6.83 40.49
CA LYS A 78 13.35 -5.81 41.44
C LYS A 78 12.24 -6.33 42.35
N LEU A 79 11.23 -7.01 41.78
CA LEU A 79 10.13 -7.58 42.57
C LEU A 79 10.63 -8.62 43.57
N LEU A 80 11.60 -9.45 43.19
CA LEU A 80 12.22 -10.41 44.10
C LEU A 80 12.93 -9.73 45.27
N ALA A 81 13.65 -8.63 45.03
CA ALA A 81 14.27 -7.84 46.10
C ALA A 81 13.24 -7.18 47.03
N ASP A 82 12.15 -6.65 46.47
CA ASP A 82 11.06 -6.02 47.24
C ASP A 82 10.33 -7.06 48.13
N ILE A 83 10.12 -8.28 47.63
CA ILE A 83 9.49 -9.37 48.40
C ILE A 83 10.30 -9.73 49.66
N VAL A 84 11.63 -9.68 49.57
CA VAL A 84 12.52 -9.99 50.70
C VAL A 84 12.48 -8.89 51.77
N THR A 85 12.24 -7.65 51.38
CA THR A 85 12.32 -6.48 52.28
C THR A 85 10.98 -6.07 52.88
N LYS A 86 9.85 -6.46 52.27
CA LYS A 86 8.50 -6.08 52.72
C LYS A 86 7.92 -7.02 53.77
N TYR A 87 7.24 -6.42 54.75
CA TYR A 87 6.53 -7.15 55.80
C TYR A 87 5.33 -7.96 55.27
N ASP A 88 4.58 -7.41 54.31
CA ASP A 88 3.50 -8.10 53.59
C ASP A 88 3.75 -7.97 52.07
N PRO A 89 4.31 -9.01 51.42
CA PRO A 89 4.65 -8.98 50.00
C PRO A 89 3.55 -9.55 49.09
N THR A 90 2.28 -9.57 49.53
CA THR A 90 1.20 -10.23 48.79
C THR A 90 1.02 -9.65 47.38
N SER A 91 1.01 -8.31 47.25
CA SER A 91 0.87 -7.66 45.93
C SER A 91 2.05 -7.93 45.01
N GLU A 92 3.28 -7.96 45.55
CA GLU A 92 4.49 -8.21 44.77
C GLU A 92 4.53 -9.65 44.26
N LYS A 93 4.05 -10.62 45.04
CA LYS A 93 3.93 -12.02 44.61
C LYS A 93 2.93 -12.17 43.46
N GLU A 94 1.80 -11.46 43.52
CA GLU A 94 0.83 -11.44 42.42
C GLU A 94 1.43 -10.82 41.15
N GLN A 95 2.13 -9.70 41.28
CA GLN A 95 2.82 -9.06 40.15
C GLN A 95 3.95 -9.94 39.58
N LEU A 96 4.67 -10.66 40.44
CA LEU A 96 5.72 -11.59 40.03
C LEU A 96 5.13 -12.71 39.17
N ALA A 97 3.98 -13.29 39.55
CA ALA A 97 3.32 -14.31 38.75
C ALA A 97 2.94 -13.81 37.35
N ILE A 98 2.48 -12.56 37.23
CA ILE A 98 2.19 -11.92 35.93
C ILE A 98 3.47 -11.76 35.10
N VAL A 99 4.54 -11.26 35.72
CA VAL A 99 5.85 -11.07 35.08
C VAL A 99 6.43 -12.41 34.61
N GLU A 100 6.32 -13.47 35.40
CA GLU A 100 6.81 -14.80 35.03
C GLU A 100 6.02 -15.39 33.86
N LYS A 101 4.69 -15.25 33.86
CA LYS A 101 3.86 -15.66 32.72
C LYS A 101 4.29 -14.94 31.44
N ARG A 102 4.56 -13.63 31.53
CA ARG A 102 5.02 -12.84 30.39
C ARG A 102 6.40 -13.24 29.90
N LEU A 103 7.35 -13.46 30.81
CA LEU A 103 8.69 -13.94 30.48
C LEU A 103 8.67 -15.32 29.82
N ASN A 104 7.75 -16.20 30.20
CA ASN A 104 7.62 -17.51 29.56
C ASN A 104 7.25 -17.37 28.08
N ILE A 105 6.33 -16.47 27.73
CA ILE A 105 5.98 -16.17 26.33
C ILE A 105 7.22 -15.63 25.60
N LEU A 106 7.86 -14.60 26.14
CA LEU A 106 9.02 -13.95 25.52
C LEU A 106 10.22 -14.89 25.34
N ASN A 107 10.49 -15.78 26.32
CA ASN A 107 11.58 -16.75 26.24
C ASN A 107 11.24 -17.96 25.36
N SER A 108 9.96 -18.23 25.09
CA SER A 108 9.56 -19.26 24.14
C SER A 108 9.76 -18.85 22.68
N PHE A 109 9.94 -17.55 22.43
CA PHE A 109 10.21 -17.02 21.10
C PHE A 109 11.62 -17.36 20.63
N ASN A 110 11.71 -18.18 19.58
CA ASN A 110 12.97 -18.59 18.95
C ASN A 110 13.09 -18.06 17.51
N GLY A 111 12.42 -16.93 17.23
CA GLY A 111 12.26 -16.41 15.87
C GLY A 111 10.87 -16.72 15.30
N LEU A 112 10.53 -16.02 14.22
CA LEU A 112 9.34 -16.32 13.44
C LEU A 112 9.56 -17.59 12.60
N SER A 113 8.47 -18.29 12.30
CA SER A 113 8.47 -19.44 11.40
C SER A 113 9.04 -19.06 10.02
N ASN A 114 9.79 -19.96 9.38
CA ASN A 114 10.21 -19.82 7.98
C ASN A 114 9.03 -20.01 7.01
N GLU A 115 7.95 -20.64 7.46
CA GLU A 115 6.72 -20.83 6.68
C GLU A 115 5.86 -19.57 6.80
N LEU A 116 5.82 -18.80 5.72
CA LEU A 116 4.94 -17.65 5.57
C LEU A 116 3.51 -18.11 5.22
N PRO A 117 2.47 -17.38 5.66
CA PRO A 117 1.10 -17.66 5.24
C PRO A 117 0.98 -17.50 3.72
N VAL A 118 0.19 -18.35 3.08
CA VAL A 118 -0.11 -18.21 1.65
C VAL A 118 -0.88 -16.90 1.44
N ARG A 119 -0.39 -16.07 0.51
CA ARG A 119 -1.02 -14.77 0.23
C ARG A 119 -2.40 -14.97 -0.40
N SER A 120 -3.43 -14.37 0.18
CA SER A 120 -4.76 -14.37 -0.43
C SER A 120 -4.74 -13.62 -1.75
N LYS A 121 -5.52 -14.11 -2.71
CA LYS A 121 -5.75 -13.39 -3.96
C LYS A 121 -6.37 -12.03 -3.65
N PHE A 122 -5.87 -10.98 -4.29
CA PHE A 122 -6.54 -9.68 -4.23
C PHE A 122 -7.89 -9.76 -4.95
N LYS A 123 -8.76 -8.79 -4.65
CA LYS A 123 -10.06 -8.66 -5.28
C LYS A 123 -10.15 -7.28 -5.94
N VAL A 124 -10.68 -7.23 -7.16
CA VAL A 124 -11.06 -5.95 -7.78
C VAL A 124 -12.39 -5.50 -7.17
N SER A 125 -12.38 -4.42 -6.38
CA SER A 125 -13.57 -3.88 -5.73
C SER A 125 -14.32 -2.90 -6.63
N LYS A 126 -13.60 -2.16 -7.48
CA LYS A 126 -14.20 -1.16 -8.37
C LYS A 126 -13.35 -0.97 -9.63
N LYS A 127 -14.04 -0.79 -10.77
CA LYS A 127 -13.45 -0.26 -12.01
C LYS A 127 -14.23 0.97 -12.42
N GLN A 128 -13.53 1.99 -12.90
CA GLN A 128 -14.14 3.22 -13.39
C GLN A 128 -13.36 3.72 -14.59
N TRP A 129 -14.01 3.70 -15.75
CA TRP A 129 -13.49 4.30 -16.97
C TRP A 129 -13.58 5.82 -16.88
N GLU A 130 -12.68 6.52 -17.58
CA GLU A 130 -12.65 7.98 -17.65
C GLU A 130 -12.68 8.63 -16.26
N PHE A 131 -11.79 8.16 -15.38
CA PHE A 131 -11.73 8.62 -14.01
C PHE A 131 -11.32 10.10 -13.97
N THR A 132 -12.24 10.94 -13.49
CA THR A 132 -12.02 12.37 -13.37
C THR A 132 -11.09 12.69 -12.20
N VAL A 133 -9.93 13.28 -12.52
CA VAL A 133 -9.00 13.82 -11.52
C VAL A 133 -9.41 15.25 -11.20
N CYS A 134 -9.77 15.50 -9.95
CA CYS A 134 -10.25 16.80 -9.49
C CYS A 134 -9.35 17.37 -8.39
N ASN A 135 -9.20 18.70 -8.37
CA ASN A 135 -8.65 19.37 -7.20
C ASN A 135 -9.67 19.29 -6.05
N GLN A 136 -9.26 18.66 -4.95
CA GLN A 136 -10.05 18.55 -3.74
C GLN A 136 -9.70 19.71 -2.80
N THR A 137 -10.70 20.49 -2.39
CA THR A 137 -10.55 21.36 -1.23
C THR A 137 -11.27 20.77 -0.04
N THR A 138 -10.53 20.54 1.04
CA THR A 138 -11.07 20.08 2.32
C THR A 138 -11.53 21.29 3.13
N ASN A 139 -12.80 21.34 3.49
CA ASN A 139 -13.27 22.29 4.48
C ASN A 139 -12.84 21.79 5.88
N HIS A 140 -11.86 22.45 6.49
CA HIS A 140 -11.33 22.05 7.81
C HIS A 140 -12.36 22.07 8.94
N ARG A 141 -13.50 22.78 8.80
CA ARG A 141 -14.57 22.79 9.82
C ARG A 141 -15.55 21.64 9.72
N THR A 142 -15.79 21.12 8.51
CA THR A 142 -16.85 20.11 8.28
C THR A 142 -16.29 18.79 7.78
N GLY A 143 -14.99 18.70 7.47
CA GLY A 143 -14.39 17.55 6.80
C GLY A 143 -14.86 17.37 5.35
N TYR A 144 -15.73 18.24 4.84
CA TYR A 144 -16.32 18.12 3.52
C TYR A 144 -15.26 18.38 2.43
N GLN A 145 -15.05 17.40 1.57
CA GLN A 145 -14.22 17.53 0.38
C GLN A 145 -15.12 17.86 -0.81
N SER A 146 -14.94 19.05 -1.39
CA SER A 146 -15.57 19.39 -2.67
C SER A 146 -14.56 19.35 -3.80
N SER A 147 -14.93 18.69 -4.89
CA SER A 147 -14.24 18.81 -6.17
C SER A 147 -14.51 20.20 -6.73
N LYS A 148 -13.50 21.08 -6.77
CA LYS A 148 -13.67 22.44 -7.31
C LYS A 148 -13.46 22.51 -8.81
N ASN A 149 -12.39 21.89 -9.30
CA ASN A 149 -11.97 21.96 -10.70
C ASN A 149 -11.50 20.60 -11.20
N ILE A 150 -11.91 20.24 -12.42
CA ILE A 150 -11.41 19.08 -13.15
C ILE A 150 -10.01 19.41 -13.66
N ILE A 151 -9.04 18.59 -13.27
CA ILE A 151 -7.64 18.67 -13.72
C ILE A 151 -7.47 17.90 -15.03
N GLY A 152 -8.03 16.69 -15.09
CA GLY A 152 -7.99 15.84 -16.28
C GLY A 152 -8.76 14.53 -16.06
N PHE A 153 -8.53 13.59 -16.96
CA PHE A 153 -9.15 12.27 -16.95
C PHE A 153 -8.05 11.23 -17.09
N VAL A 154 -8.16 10.16 -16.32
CA VAL A 154 -7.35 8.95 -16.48
C VAL A 154 -8.24 7.90 -17.13
N ASP A 155 -7.72 7.16 -18.10
CA ASP A 155 -8.52 6.23 -18.91
C ASP A 155 -9.26 5.21 -18.05
N MET A 156 -8.61 4.70 -17.00
CA MET A 156 -9.25 3.81 -16.03
C MET A 156 -8.68 3.95 -14.63
N ARG A 157 -9.55 3.97 -13.61
CA ARG A 157 -9.20 3.71 -12.21
C ARG A 157 -9.67 2.32 -11.82
N VAL A 158 -8.80 1.57 -11.18
CA VAL A 158 -9.10 0.26 -10.59
C VAL A 158 -8.78 0.31 -9.10
N GLU A 159 -9.77 0.03 -8.26
CA GLU A 159 -9.58 -0.15 -6.83
C GLU A 159 -9.48 -1.65 -6.55
N ILE A 160 -8.41 -2.06 -5.86
CA ILE A 160 -8.22 -3.43 -5.40
C ILE A 160 -8.21 -3.50 -3.87
N GLU A 161 -8.76 -4.59 -3.35
CA GLU A 161 -8.66 -5.01 -1.96
C GLU A 161 -7.60 -6.11 -1.88
N CYS A 162 -6.56 -5.92 -1.08
CA CYS A 162 -5.50 -6.89 -0.92
C CYS A 162 -5.14 -7.12 0.54
N THR A 163 -4.20 -8.03 0.75
CA THR A 163 -3.75 -8.40 2.08
C THR A 163 -2.34 -7.91 2.36
N LYS A 164 -2.06 -7.69 3.65
CA LYS A 164 -0.71 -7.44 4.15
C LYS A 164 -0.28 -8.56 5.09
N LEU A 165 1.02 -8.84 5.06
CA LEU A 165 1.70 -9.66 6.05
C LEU A 165 1.91 -8.85 7.33
N THR A 166 1.70 -9.47 8.48
CA THR A 166 2.00 -8.89 9.79
C THR A 166 2.25 -10.01 10.80
N VAL A 167 2.57 -9.65 12.03
CA VAL A 167 2.84 -10.58 13.12
C VAL A 167 1.74 -10.45 14.17
N ASN A 168 1.15 -11.58 14.56
CA ASN A 168 0.19 -11.65 15.66
C ASN A 168 0.91 -11.48 17.00
N GLY A 169 0.18 -11.06 18.03
CA GLY A 169 0.71 -10.95 19.38
C GLY A 169 1.74 -9.83 19.58
N ILE A 170 1.94 -8.95 18.58
CA ILE A 170 2.81 -7.78 18.68
C ILE A 170 2.00 -6.52 18.37
N ASP A 171 2.12 -5.55 19.27
CA ASP A 171 1.74 -4.16 19.06
C ASP A 171 3.00 -3.40 18.60
N PHE A 172 3.04 -3.09 17.32
CA PHE A 172 4.17 -2.38 16.72
C PHE A 172 4.17 -0.88 17.03
N GLU A 173 3.05 -0.30 17.47
CA GLU A 173 2.98 1.12 17.83
C GLU A 173 3.52 1.33 19.24
N ASN A 174 3.08 0.49 20.19
CA ASN A 174 3.54 0.55 21.58
C ASN A 174 4.82 -0.27 21.84
N GLU A 175 5.27 -1.04 20.85
CA GLU A 175 6.41 -1.98 20.97
C GLU A 175 6.22 -3.00 22.11
N GLU A 176 5.07 -3.68 22.16
CA GLU A 176 4.70 -4.66 23.19
C GLU A 176 4.20 -6.01 22.62
N VAL A 177 4.45 -7.12 23.33
CA VAL A 177 4.12 -8.49 22.92
C VAL A 177 2.94 -9.05 23.71
N TYR A 178 1.69 -8.87 23.29
CA TYR A 178 0.52 -9.25 24.09
C TYR A 178 0.04 -10.70 23.96
N ASP A 179 0.46 -11.44 22.93
CA ASP A 179 0.01 -12.80 22.65
C ASP A 179 1.11 -13.64 21.99
N ASN A 180 0.77 -14.84 21.51
CA ASN A 180 1.65 -15.69 20.72
C ASN A 180 2.14 -14.96 19.45
N ILE A 181 3.46 -15.04 19.24
CA ILE A 181 4.14 -14.36 18.13
C ILE A 181 4.19 -15.31 16.93
N GLU A 182 3.39 -15.04 15.92
CA GLU A 182 3.31 -15.85 14.71
C GLU A 182 2.96 -15.01 13.48
N TRP A 183 3.32 -15.49 12.29
CA TRP A 183 2.92 -14.84 11.06
C TRP A 183 1.42 -14.89 10.87
N ILE A 184 0.83 -13.76 10.51
CA ILE A 184 -0.55 -13.69 10.05
C ILE A 184 -0.67 -12.80 8.83
N GLN A 185 -1.78 -12.98 8.14
CA GLN A 185 -2.20 -12.09 7.08
C GLN A 185 -3.46 -11.34 7.53
N THR A 186 -3.55 -10.06 7.20
CA THR A 186 -4.77 -9.28 7.42
C THR A 186 -5.20 -8.54 6.15
N GLU A 187 -6.51 -8.45 5.97
CA GLU A 187 -7.18 -7.64 4.94
C GLU A 187 -7.45 -6.22 5.43
N LYS A 188 -7.07 -5.91 6.68
CA LYS A 188 -7.46 -4.68 7.35
C LYS A 188 -6.29 -3.81 7.78
N ASP A 189 -6.51 -2.50 7.75
CA ASP A 189 -5.63 -1.51 8.36
C ASP A 189 -5.77 -1.45 9.90
N GLU A 190 -5.05 -0.54 10.51
CA GLU A 190 -5.07 -0.27 11.95
C GLU A 190 -6.46 0.17 12.46
N TYR A 191 -7.29 0.75 11.60
CA TYR A 191 -8.66 1.16 11.88
C TYR A 191 -9.71 0.09 11.52
N ARG A 192 -9.27 -1.14 11.23
CA ARG A 192 -10.10 -2.28 10.81
C ARG A 192 -10.84 -2.05 9.48
N GLN A 193 -10.38 -1.11 8.66
CA GLN A 193 -10.91 -0.87 7.33
C GLN A 193 -10.21 -1.76 6.30
N PRO A 194 -10.89 -2.16 5.21
CA PRO A 194 -10.26 -2.93 4.14
C PRO A 194 -9.04 -2.21 3.55
N LEU A 195 -7.95 -2.93 3.33
CA LEU A 195 -6.75 -2.43 2.66
C LEU A 195 -7.04 -2.25 1.17
N LYS A 196 -7.29 -1.00 0.79
CA LYS A 196 -7.63 -0.60 -0.58
C LYS A 196 -6.45 0.09 -1.24
N TYR A 197 -6.20 -0.27 -2.48
CA TYR A 197 -5.17 0.33 -3.32
C TYR A 197 -5.78 0.77 -4.64
N ASP A 198 -5.54 2.04 -4.98
CA ASP A 198 -5.94 2.60 -6.26
C ASP A 198 -4.81 2.46 -7.29
N ILE A 199 -5.18 1.94 -8.46
CA ILE A 199 -4.33 1.86 -9.64
C ILE A 199 -4.97 2.70 -10.74
N TYR A 200 -4.24 3.68 -11.23
CA TYR A 200 -4.61 4.60 -12.29
C TYR A 200 -3.92 4.17 -13.57
N ILE A 201 -4.71 3.81 -14.57
CA ILE A 201 -4.25 3.20 -15.81
C ILE A 201 -4.37 4.23 -16.93
N GLU A 202 -3.24 4.49 -17.58
CA GLU A 202 -3.14 5.31 -18.79
C GLU A 202 -2.84 4.39 -19.97
N VAL A 203 -3.72 4.36 -20.95
CA VAL A 203 -3.55 3.59 -22.19
C VAL A 203 -2.95 4.50 -23.26
N LYS A 204 -1.98 3.97 -24.00
CA LYS A 204 -1.39 4.65 -25.16
C LYS A 204 -1.25 3.68 -26.31
N THR A 205 -1.61 4.10 -27.52
CA THR A 205 -1.34 3.29 -28.72
C THR A 205 0.13 3.40 -29.13
N LYS A 206 0.74 4.56 -28.85
CA LYS A 206 2.17 4.85 -28.95
C LYS A 206 2.53 5.96 -27.96
N ILE A 207 3.79 6.02 -27.52
CA ILE A 207 4.30 7.13 -26.70
C ILE A 207 5.09 8.09 -27.60
N PRO A 208 4.51 9.22 -28.04
CA PRO A 208 5.21 10.16 -28.91
C PRO A 208 6.25 11.01 -28.16
N SER A 209 6.03 11.28 -26.88
CA SER A 209 6.88 12.12 -26.03
C SER A 209 6.78 11.71 -24.57
N LEU A 210 7.91 11.26 -24.01
CA LEU A 210 8.02 10.96 -22.57
C LEU A 210 7.78 12.19 -21.69
N GLY A 211 8.21 13.37 -22.15
CA GLY A 211 8.03 14.62 -21.40
C GLY A 211 6.55 14.99 -21.22
N GLU A 212 5.72 14.71 -22.23
CA GLU A 212 4.28 14.93 -22.14
C GLU A 212 3.61 13.92 -21.20
N LEU A 213 3.93 12.64 -21.36
CA LEU A 213 3.45 11.56 -20.50
C LEU A 213 3.78 11.84 -19.03
N PHE A 214 5.05 12.09 -18.70
CA PHE A 214 5.45 12.34 -17.31
C PHE A 214 4.83 13.61 -16.74
N ARG A 215 4.69 14.67 -17.54
CA ARG A 215 4.00 15.88 -17.08
C ARG A 215 2.55 15.58 -16.73
N GLN A 216 1.83 14.80 -17.55
CA GLN A 216 0.46 14.37 -17.26
C GLN A 216 0.38 13.53 -15.98
N LEU A 217 1.16 12.44 -15.92
CA LEU A 217 1.10 11.52 -14.79
C LEU A 217 1.56 12.17 -13.46
N ASN A 218 2.62 12.98 -13.49
CA ASN A 218 3.04 13.73 -12.30
C ASN A 218 2.00 14.77 -11.89
N THR A 219 1.34 15.44 -12.86
CA THR A 219 0.24 16.35 -12.52
C THR A 219 -0.87 15.60 -11.78
N TYR A 220 -1.24 14.39 -12.22
CA TYR A 220 -2.26 13.61 -11.54
C TYR A 220 -1.83 13.11 -10.15
N LYS A 221 -0.56 12.70 -9.99
CA LYS A 221 0.01 12.30 -8.69
C LYS A 221 -0.13 13.38 -7.60
N GLU A 222 -0.16 14.66 -7.97
CA GLU A 222 -0.40 15.76 -7.01
C GLU A 222 -1.82 15.78 -6.43
N PHE A 223 -2.80 15.20 -7.13
CA PHE A 223 -4.22 15.26 -6.75
C PHE A 223 -4.79 13.93 -6.28
N VAL A 224 -4.18 12.80 -6.63
CA VAL A 224 -4.66 11.46 -6.25
C VAL A 224 -3.55 10.59 -5.69
N LYS A 225 -3.90 9.77 -4.70
CA LYS A 225 -3.01 8.77 -4.10
C LYS A 225 -3.24 7.42 -4.76
N GLY A 226 -2.17 6.79 -5.22
CA GLY A 226 -2.24 5.46 -5.82
C GLY A 226 -1.04 5.21 -6.73
N SER A 227 -1.07 4.05 -7.38
CA SER A 227 -0.07 3.68 -8.36
C SER A 227 -0.54 4.05 -9.77
N PHE A 228 0.40 4.43 -10.64
CA PHE A 228 0.11 4.73 -12.04
C PHE A 228 0.73 3.65 -12.93
N LEU A 229 -0.07 3.11 -13.84
CA LEU A 229 0.29 2.05 -14.78
C LEU A 229 0.05 2.52 -16.21
N VAL A 230 1.10 2.54 -17.02
CA VAL A 230 1.03 2.81 -18.44
C VAL A 230 0.87 1.50 -19.20
N ILE A 231 -0.10 1.42 -20.10
CA ILE A 231 -0.32 0.26 -20.96
C ILE A 231 -0.13 0.68 -22.41
N CYS A 232 0.86 0.08 -23.08
CA CYS A 232 1.20 0.42 -24.46
C CYS A 232 1.74 -0.83 -25.19
N PRO A 233 1.43 -1.03 -26.49
CA PRO A 233 2.06 -2.10 -27.28
C PRO A 233 3.55 -1.85 -27.54
N ASP A 234 3.96 -0.58 -27.59
CA ASP A 234 5.36 -0.16 -27.76
C ASP A 234 6.06 -0.08 -26.40
N ASP A 235 7.00 -0.99 -26.14
CA ASP A 235 7.77 -1.08 -24.90
C ASP A 235 9.17 -0.47 -24.99
N SER A 236 9.49 0.25 -26.07
CA SER A 236 10.80 0.89 -26.27
C SER A 236 11.22 1.81 -25.12
N GLU A 237 10.26 2.46 -24.47
CA GLU A 237 10.49 3.40 -23.36
C GLU A 237 10.19 2.81 -21.97
N LYS A 238 9.94 1.50 -21.88
CA LYS A 238 9.55 0.81 -20.64
C LYS A 238 10.54 1.08 -19.50
N GLU A 239 11.85 0.93 -19.75
CA GLU A 239 12.88 1.09 -18.73
C GLU A 239 12.91 2.52 -18.18
N VAL A 240 12.74 3.52 -19.06
CA VAL A 240 12.72 4.92 -18.67
C VAL A 240 11.49 5.21 -17.81
N ILE A 241 10.30 4.73 -18.20
CA ILE A 241 9.06 4.88 -17.43
C ILE A 241 9.19 4.25 -16.03
N VAL A 242 9.72 3.03 -15.94
CA VAL A 242 9.92 2.33 -14.67
C VAL A 242 10.93 3.06 -13.79
N SER A 243 12.02 3.57 -14.37
CA SER A 243 13.04 4.34 -13.63
C SER A 243 12.49 5.62 -12.97
N GLN A 244 11.41 6.19 -13.51
CA GLN A 244 10.72 7.37 -12.97
C GLN A 244 9.65 7.03 -11.92
N GLY A 245 9.53 5.77 -11.50
CA GLY A 245 8.56 5.34 -10.48
C GLY A 245 7.12 5.25 -11.00
N PHE A 246 6.97 4.88 -12.28
CA PHE A 246 5.69 4.49 -12.89
C PHE A 246 5.74 3.01 -13.27
N ASN A 247 4.58 2.35 -13.36
CA ASN A 247 4.52 0.99 -13.86
C ASN A 247 4.24 0.97 -15.35
N PHE A 248 4.67 -0.11 -16.02
CA PHE A 248 4.44 -0.32 -17.44
C PHE A 248 4.02 -1.76 -17.70
N TYR A 249 3.01 -1.95 -18.55
CA TYR A 249 2.60 -3.25 -19.05
C TYR A 249 2.51 -3.21 -20.58
N LYS A 250 3.17 -4.18 -21.23
CA LYS A 250 3.15 -4.31 -22.68
C LYS A 250 1.82 -4.94 -23.11
N TYR A 251 1.05 -4.21 -23.91
CA TYR A 251 -0.12 -4.80 -24.55
C TYR A 251 0.31 -5.76 -25.67
N GLU A 252 0.00 -7.04 -25.52
CA GLU A 252 0.23 -8.08 -26.52
C GLU A 252 -1.14 -8.56 -27.03
N LYS A 253 -1.31 -8.55 -28.35
CA LYS A 253 -2.54 -8.96 -29.03
C LYS A 253 -2.53 -10.45 -29.36
#